data_AF-A0A410YHP4-F1
#
_entry.id   AF-A0A410YHP4-F1
#
_cell.length_a   1.000
_cell.length_b   1.000
_cell.length_c   1.000
_cell.angle_alpha   90.00
_cell.angle_beta   90.00
_cell.angle_gamma   90.00
#
_symmetry.space_group_name_H-M   'P 1'
#
loop_
_entity.id
_entity.type
_entity.pdbx_description
1 polymer ?
#
loop_
_entity_poly.entity_id
_entity_poly.type
_entity_poly.pdbx_seq_one_letter_code
_entity_poly.pdbx_strand_id
1 'polypeptide(L)'
;MYSEFDGCPFDDSYLFAYYSEFWPDFSLDDLEAETEEDKEERYTPEEFVTDYAATIPSEDAAEVFAEWVLADELPNGDTIVDEKLRFFEDYPELVELRDTIREGLFS
;
A
#
# COMPACT_ATOMS: atom_id res chain seq x y z
N MET A 1 -6.11 -22.97 -4.84
CA MET A 1 -6.85 -22.09 -3.93
C MET A 1 -5.79 -21.22 -3.29
N TYR A 2 -5.73 -19.94 -3.67
CA TYR A 2 -4.86 -18.97 -3.00
C TYR A 2 -5.21 -18.99 -1.49
N SER A 3 -4.20 -19.08 -0.62
CA SER A 3 -4.30 -19.57 0.75
C SER A 3 -4.81 -18.54 1.77
N GLU A 4 -5.55 -19.06 2.76
CA GLU A 4 -6.43 -18.42 3.75
C GLU A 4 -5.85 -17.44 4.78
N PHE A 5 -4.57 -17.06 4.76
CA PHE A 5 -4.06 -16.11 5.75
C PHE A 5 -2.95 -15.30 5.10
N ASP A 6 -3.19 -14.01 4.92
CA ASP A 6 -2.14 -13.04 4.65
C ASP A 6 -1.26 -12.99 5.91
N GLY A 7 -0.27 -13.88 5.96
CA GLY A 7 0.55 -14.08 7.16
C GLY A 7 1.31 -12.80 7.53
N CYS A 8 1.75 -12.70 8.79
CA CYS A 8 2.58 -11.57 9.20
C CYS A 8 3.78 -11.43 8.24
N PRO A 9 4.00 -10.24 7.66
CA PRO A 9 5.12 -10.04 6.77
C PRO A 9 6.43 -10.27 7.53
N PHE A 10 7.45 -10.80 6.84
CA PHE A 10 8.78 -10.93 7.43
C PHE A 10 9.30 -9.55 7.83
N ASP A 11 9.97 -9.47 8.98
CA ASP A 11 10.43 -8.23 9.59
C ASP A 11 11.43 -7.45 8.73
N ASP A 12 12.08 -8.11 7.77
CA ASP A 12 12.98 -7.52 6.79
C ASP A 12 12.35 -7.26 5.42
N SER A 13 11.02 -7.36 5.29
CA SER A 13 10.30 -7.13 4.03
C SER A 13 9.79 -5.70 3.88
N TYR A 14 9.66 -5.23 2.62
CA TYR A 14 9.05 -3.93 2.31
C TYR A 14 7.61 -3.83 2.83
N LEU A 15 6.87 -4.94 2.82
CA LEU A 15 5.50 -4.99 3.34
C LEU A 15 5.48 -4.78 4.85
N PHE A 16 6.44 -5.33 5.60
CA PHE A 16 6.55 -5.05 7.04
C PHE A 16 6.95 -3.60 7.32
N ALA A 17 7.85 -3.02 6.53
CA ALA A 17 8.21 -1.61 6.64
C ALA A 17 7.00 -0.69 6.38
N TYR A 18 6.26 -0.94 5.30
CA TYR A 18 5.03 -0.21 4.95
C TYR A 18 3.97 -0.32 6.03
N TYR A 19 3.70 -1.55 6.49
CA TYR A 19 2.77 -1.81 7.58
C TYR A 19 3.17 -1.09 8.87
N SER A 20 4.44 -1.14 9.25
CA SER A 20 4.94 -0.50 10.47
C SER A 20 4.81 1.02 10.46
N GLU A 21 4.85 1.63 9.26
CA GLU A 21 4.75 3.06 9.08
C GLU A 21 3.30 3.55 9.03
N PHE A 22 2.45 2.87 8.25
CA PHE A 22 1.10 3.36 7.93
C PHE A 22 -0.05 2.62 8.62
N TRP A 23 0.21 1.44 9.20
CA TRP A 23 -0.78 0.60 9.88
C TRP A 23 -0.29 0.05 11.24
N PRO A 24 0.34 0.88 12.11
CA PRO A 24 1.00 0.38 13.32
C PRO A 24 0.04 -0.26 14.34
N ASP A 25 -1.25 0.07 14.29
CA ASP A 25 -2.27 -0.39 15.22
C ASP A 25 -3.12 -1.55 14.65
N PHE A 26 -2.97 -1.90 13.37
CA PHE A 26 -3.76 -2.97 12.74
C PHE A 26 -3.20 -4.34 13.09
N SER A 27 -4.02 -5.24 13.58
CA SER A 27 -3.60 -6.55 14.07
C SER A 27 -4.26 -7.70 13.34
N LEU A 28 -3.81 -8.94 13.63
CA LEU A 28 -4.50 -10.13 13.16
C LEU A 28 -5.92 -10.25 13.75
N ASP A 29 -6.14 -9.71 14.95
CA ASP A 29 -7.48 -9.70 15.56
C ASP A 29 -8.41 -8.79 14.74
N ASP A 30 -7.91 -7.65 14.24
CA ASP A 30 -8.66 -6.75 13.36
C ASP A 30 -8.96 -7.43 12.01
N LEU A 31 -7.96 -8.09 11.41
CA LEU A 31 -8.13 -8.86 10.17
C LEU A 31 -9.25 -9.90 10.27
N GLU A 32 -9.38 -10.58 11.41
CA GLU A 32 -10.40 -11.60 11.64
C GLU A 32 -11.77 -11.01 12.03
N ALA A 33 -11.81 -9.84 12.67
CA ALA A 33 -13.00 -9.29 13.29
C ALA A 33 -13.72 -8.21 12.46
N GLU A 34 -12.98 -7.47 11.63
CA GLU A 34 -13.53 -6.34 10.86
C GLU A 34 -14.58 -6.78 9.84
N THR A 35 -15.67 -6.03 9.82
CA THR A 35 -16.75 -6.18 8.86
C THR A 35 -16.49 -5.32 7.62
N GLU A 36 -17.30 -5.51 6.57
CA GLU A 36 -17.24 -4.62 5.41
C GLU A 36 -17.62 -3.16 5.78
N GLU A 37 -18.51 -2.97 6.76
CA GLU A 37 -18.88 -1.63 7.26
C GLU A 37 -17.68 -0.94 7.93
N ASP A 38 -16.90 -1.67 8.74
CA ASP A 38 -15.69 -1.11 9.38
C ASP A 38 -14.65 -0.64 8.34
N LYS A 39 -14.52 -1.38 7.23
CA LYS A 39 -13.61 -1.04 6.12
C LYS A 39 -14.12 0.17 5.33
N GLU A 40 -15.42 0.22 5.05
CA GLU A 40 -16.05 1.37 4.39
C GLU A 40 -15.93 2.64 5.24
N GLU A 41 -16.10 2.54 6.57
CA GLU A 41 -15.95 3.68 7.50
C GLU A 41 -14.51 4.17 7.64
N ARG A 42 -13.52 3.28 7.50
CA ARG A 42 -12.09 3.64 7.51
C ARG A 42 -11.67 4.47 6.31
N TYR A 43 -12.29 4.27 5.15
CA TYR A 43 -11.86 4.90 3.91
C TYR A 43 -11.96 6.43 3.98
N THR A 44 -10.83 7.09 3.77
CA THR A 44 -10.75 8.52 3.46
C THR A 44 -9.80 8.76 2.29
N PRO A 45 -10.11 9.70 1.37
CA PRO A 45 -9.26 9.98 0.21
C PRO A 45 -7.94 10.67 0.56
N GLU A 46 -7.77 11.13 1.80
CA GLU A 46 -6.51 11.70 2.30
C GLU A 46 -5.57 10.61 2.83
N GLU A 47 -6.07 9.39 3.06
CA GLU A 47 -5.30 8.26 3.59
C GLU A 47 -5.17 7.09 2.61
N PHE A 48 -6.12 6.91 1.69
CA PHE A 48 -6.18 5.76 0.80
C PHE A 48 -6.38 6.17 -0.66
N VAL A 49 -5.69 5.50 -1.56
CA VAL A 49 -5.80 5.74 -3.01
C VAL A 49 -7.13 5.25 -3.60
N THR A 50 -7.72 4.21 -3.00
CA THR A 50 -9.01 3.61 -3.36
C THR A 50 -9.75 3.17 -2.10
N ASP A 51 -11.05 2.90 -2.23
CA ASP A 51 -11.83 2.26 -1.17
C ASP A 51 -11.30 0.85 -0.86
N TYR A 52 -10.86 0.12 -1.89
CA TYR A 52 -10.24 -1.19 -1.74
C TYR A 52 -8.94 -1.16 -0.92
N ALA A 53 -8.12 -0.12 -1.06
CA ALA A 53 -6.90 0.07 -0.26
C ALA A 53 -7.18 0.15 1.25
N ALA A 54 -8.38 0.54 1.69
CA ALA A 54 -8.76 0.59 3.10
C ALA A 54 -9.08 -0.79 3.72
N THR A 55 -9.06 -1.86 2.91
CA THR A 55 -9.48 -3.21 3.35
C THR A 55 -8.51 -3.80 4.37
N ILE A 56 -7.23 -3.87 4.04
CA ILE A 56 -6.14 -4.44 4.85
C ILE A 56 -4.80 -3.85 4.41
N PRO A 57 -3.74 -3.89 5.24
CA PRO A 57 -2.45 -3.26 4.93
C PRO A 57 -1.79 -3.73 3.62
N SER A 58 -1.97 -4.99 3.24
CA SER A 58 -1.40 -5.55 2.00
C SER A 58 -2.11 -5.03 0.74
N GLU A 59 -3.42 -4.82 0.80
CA GLU A 59 -4.18 -4.22 -0.31
C GLU A 59 -3.85 -2.74 -0.44
N ASP A 60 -3.67 -2.03 0.67
CA ASP A 60 -3.16 -0.65 0.66
C ASP A 60 -1.79 -0.56 -0.04
N ALA A 61 -0.84 -1.40 0.39
CA ALA A 61 0.49 -1.44 -0.22
C ALA A 61 0.44 -1.79 -1.71
N ALA A 62 -0.44 -2.71 -2.12
CA ALA A 62 -0.60 -3.12 -3.51
C ALA A 62 -1.20 -2.02 -4.39
N GLU A 63 -2.28 -1.38 -3.94
CA GLU A 63 -2.94 -0.29 -4.66
C GLU A 63 -2.01 0.95 -4.75
N VAL A 64 -1.33 1.30 -3.66
CA VAL A 64 -0.34 2.38 -3.66
C VAL A 64 0.83 2.06 -4.58
N PHE A 65 1.33 0.82 -4.61
CA PHE A 65 2.38 0.41 -5.54
C PHE A 65 1.94 0.56 -7.00
N ALA A 66 0.71 0.16 -7.33
CA ALA A 66 0.17 0.30 -8.67
C ALA A 66 0.04 1.77 -9.08
N GLU A 67 -0.52 2.62 -8.21
CA GLU A 67 -0.65 4.06 -8.44
C GLU A 67 0.72 4.73 -8.58
N TRP A 68 1.69 4.40 -7.71
CA TRP A 68 3.05 4.90 -7.80
C TRP A 68 3.74 4.51 -9.12
N VAL A 69 3.59 3.25 -9.57
CA VAL A 69 4.14 2.80 -10.86
C VAL A 69 3.54 3.60 -12.02
N LEU A 70 2.23 3.87 -11.98
CA LEU A 70 1.50 4.53 -13.07
C LEU A 70 1.64 6.06 -13.05
N ALA A 71 1.88 6.68 -11.90
CA ALA A 71 1.97 8.13 -11.75
C ALA A 71 3.05 8.75 -12.66
N ASP A 72 2.67 9.80 -13.38
CA ASP A 72 3.59 10.63 -14.16
C ASP A 72 4.42 11.56 -13.25
N GLU A 73 3.76 12.12 -12.23
CA GLU A 73 4.38 12.93 -11.18
C GLU A 73 3.84 12.47 -9.83
N LEU A 74 4.72 12.33 -8.84
CA LEU A 74 4.30 12.02 -7.47
C LEU A 74 3.82 13.29 -6.77
N PRO A 75 2.74 13.21 -5.97
CA PRO A 75 2.30 14.35 -5.21
C PRO A 75 3.36 14.75 -4.17
N ASN A 76 3.39 16.04 -3.84
CA ASN A 76 4.31 16.62 -2.86
C ASN A 76 3.58 17.26 -1.66
N GLY A 77 2.31 16.90 -1.47
CA GLY A 77 1.53 17.32 -0.32
C GLY A 77 1.87 16.53 0.96
N ASP A 78 1.17 16.92 2.03
CA ASP A 78 1.36 16.45 3.40
C ASP A 78 0.23 15.51 3.86
N THR A 79 -0.54 14.94 2.92
CA THR A 79 -1.55 13.92 3.26
C THR A 79 -0.89 12.55 3.43
N ILE A 80 -1.55 11.64 4.16
CA ILE A 80 -1.03 10.29 4.38
C ILE A 80 -0.91 9.55 3.03
N VAL A 81 -1.87 9.71 2.12
CA VAL A 81 -1.80 9.11 0.79
C VAL A 81 -0.62 9.65 -0.04
N ASP A 82 -0.24 10.93 0.12
CA ASP A 82 0.94 11.49 -0.54
C ASP A 82 2.24 10.89 0.00
N GLU A 83 2.31 10.63 1.32
CA GLU A 83 3.44 9.96 1.96
C GLU A 83 3.56 8.50 1.50
N LYS A 84 2.45 7.76 1.49
CA LYS A 84 2.37 6.38 0.98
C LYS A 84 2.84 6.29 -0.47
N LEU A 85 2.41 7.20 -1.33
CA LEU A 85 2.85 7.25 -2.75
C LEU A 85 4.34 7.55 -2.92
N ARG A 86 5.02 8.12 -1.91
CA ARG A 86 6.46 8.35 -1.93
C ARG A 86 7.27 7.27 -1.22
N PHE A 87 6.62 6.38 -0.45
CA PHE A 87 7.29 5.34 0.33
C PHE A 87 8.30 4.51 -0.48
N PHE A 88 7.94 4.11 -1.70
CA PHE A 88 8.80 3.27 -2.54
C PHE A 88 10.03 3.99 -3.11
N GLU A 89 10.06 5.33 -3.08
CA GLU A 89 11.22 6.12 -3.53
C GLU A 89 12.43 5.99 -2.60
N ASP A 90 12.25 5.53 -1.36
CA ASP A 90 13.33 5.28 -0.42
C ASP A 90 14.11 3.98 -0.73
N TYR A 91 13.65 3.18 -1.69
CA TYR A 91 14.23 1.90 -2.10
C TYR A 91 14.70 1.95 -3.56
N PRO A 92 15.99 2.26 -3.83
CA PRO A 92 16.49 2.45 -5.21
C PRO A 92 16.21 1.28 -6.15
N GLU A 93 16.28 0.04 -5.66
CA GLU A 93 15.96 -1.17 -6.41
C GLU A 93 14.49 -1.27 -6.83
N LEU A 94 13.57 -0.71 -6.05
CA LEU A 94 12.16 -0.63 -6.43
C LEU A 94 11.95 0.47 -7.48
N VAL A 95 12.66 1.60 -7.36
CA VAL A 95 12.65 2.66 -8.39
C VAL A 95 13.13 2.10 -9.74
N GLU A 96 14.23 1.34 -9.77
CA GLU A 96 14.70 0.64 -10.98
C GLU A 96 13.67 -0.35 -11.54
N LEU A 97 12.95 -1.05 -10.65
CA LEU A 97 11.85 -1.93 -11.05
C LEU A 97 10.69 -1.16 -11.68
N ARG A 98 10.29 -0.01 -11.10
CA ARG A 98 9.26 0.87 -11.66
C ARG A 98 9.63 1.35 -13.05
N ASP A 99 10.87 1.80 -13.25
CA ASP A 99 11.36 2.22 -14.57
C ASP A 99 11.25 1.08 -15.59
N THR A 100 11.67 -0.13 -15.21
CA THR A 100 11.56 -1.33 -16.05
C THR A 100 10.10 -1.65 -16.42
N ILE A 101 9.17 -1.56 -15.46
CA ILE A 101 7.74 -1.78 -15.71
C ILE A 101 7.20 -0.72 -16.67
N ARG A 102 7.51 0.56 -16.43
CA ARG A 102 7.05 1.69 -17.25
C ARG A 102 7.60 1.61 -18.68
N GLU A 103 8.85 1.20 -18.86
CA GLU A 103 9.40 0.91 -20.19
C GLU A 103 8.57 -0.12 -20.95
N GLY A 104 8.09 -1.17 -20.27
CA GLY A 104 7.23 -2.19 -20.89
C GLY A 104 5.79 -1.75 -21.16
N LEU A 105 5.26 -0.78 -20.41
CA LEU A 105 3.89 -0.28 -20.55
C LEU A 105 3.76 0.84 -21.59
N PHE A 106 4.80 1.68 -21.73
CA PHE A 106 4.79 2.88 -22.55
C PHE A 106 5.70 2.80 -23.79
N SER A 107 6.19 1.59 -24.13
CA SER A 107 6.99 1.32 -25.33
C SER A 107 6.23 1.48 -26.64
#